data_AF-A0A2P5G0E2-F1
#
_entry.id   AF-A0A2P5G0E2-F1
#
_cell.length_a   1.000
_cell.length_b   1.000
_cell.length_c   1.000
_cell.angle_alpha   90.00
_cell.angle_beta   90.00
_cell.angle_gamma   90.00
#
_symmetry.space_group_name_H-M   'P 1'
#
loop_
_entity.id
_entity.type
_entity.pdbx_description
1 polymer ?
#
loop_
_entity_poly.entity_id
_entity_poly.type
_entity_poly.pdbx_seq_one_letter_code
_entity_poly.pdbx_strand_id
1 'polypeptide(L)'
;MSDSDSKTSESKTLENPTQPSDRPVDAEPREEEKLNSDSGGEEGEKEGGGEEEEEEEEEEGECGFCLFMKGGGCRESFIAWENCIEEAEKNKEDIVEKCFQVTGALKKCMEAHADYYEPILRAEKAAEEEAFRELEKEAAAKDSELNAAPENSEQQGVSAEKRDA
;
A
#
# COMPACT_ATOMS: atom_id res chain seq x y z
N MET A 1 21.03 -58.76 8.98
CA MET A 1 22.28 -59.20 8.34
C MET A 1 22.64 -58.14 7.31
N SER A 2 23.74 -57.45 7.59
CA SER A 2 24.64 -56.77 6.65
C SER A 2 24.18 -55.47 6.01
N ASP A 3 24.70 -54.38 6.59
CA ASP A 3 25.14 -53.15 5.96
C ASP A 3 25.89 -53.38 4.64
N SER A 4 25.82 -52.40 3.72
CA SER A 4 26.85 -52.21 2.70
C SER A 4 27.00 -50.75 2.29
N ASP A 5 28.26 -50.37 2.33
CA ASP A 5 28.88 -49.06 2.41
C ASP A 5 28.78 -48.11 1.20
N SER A 6 28.71 -46.82 1.57
CA SER A 6 29.62 -45.74 1.18
C SER A 6 30.40 -45.84 -0.13
N LYS A 7 30.22 -44.83 -0.99
CA LYS A 7 31.34 -44.28 -1.77
C LYS A 7 31.27 -42.75 -1.83
N THR A 8 32.02 -42.14 -0.93
CA THR A 8 32.57 -40.79 -1.05
C THR A 8 33.63 -40.76 -2.15
N SER A 9 33.67 -39.66 -2.91
CA SER A 9 34.90 -39.22 -3.58
C SER A 9 34.95 -37.70 -3.49
N GLU A 10 35.76 -37.25 -2.54
CA GLU A 10 36.39 -35.94 -2.58
C GLU A 10 37.32 -35.85 -3.80
N SER A 11 37.44 -34.67 -4.38
CA SER A 11 38.71 -34.22 -4.92
C SER A 11 38.93 -32.77 -4.48
N LYS A 12 39.83 -32.64 -3.50
CA LYS A 12 40.50 -31.42 -3.05
C LYS A 12 41.49 -30.93 -4.10
N THR A 13 41.69 -29.61 -4.11
CA THR A 13 42.96 -28.83 -4.22
C THR A 13 42.47 -27.38 -4.16
N LEU A 14 42.41 -26.65 -3.04
CA LEU A 14 43.46 -26.20 -2.09
C LEU A 14 44.72 -25.75 -2.82
N GLU A 15 44.91 -24.44 -2.95
CA GLU A 15 46.06 -23.68 -2.41
C GLU A 15 45.70 -22.18 -2.33
N ASN A 16 46.27 -21.55 -1.31
CA ASN A 16 45.80 -20.38 -0.57
C ASN A 16 46.72 -19.16 -0.86
N PRO A 17 46.85 -18.15 0.02
CA PRO A 17 46.59 -16.73 -0.23
C PRO A 17 47.86 -15.90 -0.41
N THR A 18 47.81 -14.72 -1.05
CA THR A 18 48.80 -13.68 -0.71
C THR A 18 48.35 -12.27 -1.07
N GLN A 19 48.11 -11.47 -0.03
CA GLN A 19 48.40 -10.03 -0.02
C GLN A 19 49.87 -9.88 0.41
N PRO A 20 50.65 -8.95 -0.16
CA PRO A 20 51.22 -7.84 0.64
C PRO A 20 51.21 -6.52 -0.16
N SER A 21 50.73 -5.39 0.38
CA SER A 21 51.32 -4.56 1.45
C SER A 21 52.26 -3.47 0.89
N ASP A 22 52.21 -2.30 1.55
CA ASP A 22 53.21 -1.22 1.59
C ASP A 22 53.11 -0.11 0.50
N ARG A 23 52.99 1.21 0.79
CA ARG A 23 53.31 2.03 2.00
C ARG A 23 52.77 3.50 1.88
N PRO A 24 52.95 4.37 2.92
CA PRO A 24 52.04 5.44 3.36
C PRO A 24 52.62 6.87 3.25
N VAL A 25 51.87 7.90 3.69
CA VAL A 25 52.23 8.99 4.65
C VAL A 25 50.99 9.90 4.81
N ASP A 26 50.26 9.92 5.93
CA ASP A 26 50.49 10.61 7.22
C ASP A 26 50.47 12.16 7.13
N ALA A 27 49.39 12.78 7.67
CA ALA A 27 49.41 14.01 8.49
C ALA A 27 47.97 14.47 8.84
N GLU A 28 47.55 14.08 10.04
CA GLU A 28 46.70 14.68 11.09
C GLU A 28 46.13 16.15 11.00
N PRO A 29 45.18 16.54 11.89
CA PRO A 29 43.89 17.16 11.59
C PRO A 29 43.80 18.65 11.94
N ARG A 30 42.79 19.38 11.44
CA ARG A 30 42.39 20.64 12.08
C ARG A 30 40.99 21.18 11.72
N GLU A 31 40.17 21.24 12.77
CA GLU A 31 39.24 22.30 13.23
C GLU A 31 38.12 22.87 12.35
N GLU A 32 36.98 22.99 13.03
CA GLU A 32 35.78 23.74 12.70
C GLU A 32 36.09 25.17 12.21
N GLU A 33 35.37 25.65 11.19
CA GLU A 33 34.99 27.06 11.08
C GLU A 33 33.65 27.18 10.34
N LYS A 34 32.66 27.62 11.13
CA LYS A 34 31.34 28.09 10.71
C LYS A 34 31.51 29.51 10.16
N LEU A 35 31.35 29.71 8.85
CA LEU A 35 31.19 31.05 8.31
C LEU A 35 30.34 31.04 7.03
N ASN A 36 29.02 31.01 7.21
CA ASN A 36 28.11 31.42 6.13
C ASN A 36 27.81 32.90 6.33
N SER A 37 28.28 33.65 5.34
CA SER A 37 28.31 35.09 5.22
C SER A 37 26.91 35.70 5.33
N ASP A 38 26.71 36.49 6.38
CA ASP A 38 25.73 37.58 6.41
C ASP A 38 26.33 38.77 5.65
N SER A 39 25.71 39.16 4.56
CA SER A 39 25.86 40.51 4.00
C SER A 39 24.55 40.89 3.36
N GLY A 40 23.85 41.76 4.09
CA GLY A 40 22.59 42.36 3.72
C GLY A 40 22.65 43.07 2.38
N GLY A 41 21.64 42.79 1.56
CA GLY A 41 21.26 43.60 0.40
C GLY A 41 20.32 44.71 0.84
N GLU A 42 20.63 45.90 0.33
CA GLU A 42 20.01 47.18 0.62
C GLU A 42 18.52 47.26 0.30
N GLU A 43 17.91 48.21 1.01
CA GLU A 43 16.53 48.66 0.99
C GLU A 43 16.17 49.23 -0.39
N GLY A 44 15.09 48.75 -0.99
CA GLY A 44 14.60 49.19 -2.29
C GLY A 44 13.09 49.06 -2.37
N GLU A 45 12.39 50.07 -1.85
CA GLU A 45 10.95 50.26 -1.98
C GLU A 45 10.59 50.54 -3.45
N LYS A 46 9.74 49.70 -4.06
CA LYS A 46 8.98 50.08 -5.26
C LYS A 46 7.69 49.28 -5.38
N GLU A 47 6.57 49.98 -5.19
CA GLU A 47 5.25 49.51 -5.57
C GLU A 47 5.13 49.29 -7.08
N GLY A 48 4.42 48.23 -7.46
CA GLY A 48 4.02 47.94 -8.83
C GLY A 48 3.23 46.66 -8.89
N GLY A 49 1.90 46.79 -9.03
CA GLY A 49 0.99 45.66 -9.13
C GLY A 49 1.20 44.80 -10.38
N GLY A 50 0.89 43.53 -10.19
CA GLY A 50 0.70 42.50 -11.21
C GLY A 50 0.14 41.30 -10.48
N GLU A 51 -1.15 41.02 -10.69
CA GLU A 51 -1.75 39.74 -10.33
C GLU A 51 -1.13 38.68 -11.25
N GLU A 52 -0.03 38.10 -10.79
CA GLU A 52 0.46 36.83 -11.31
C GLU A 52 -0.28 35.76 -10.49
N GLU A 53 -1.38 35.26 -11.05
CA GLU A 53 -1.82 33.90 -10.73
C GLU A 53 -0.67 32.99 -11.17
N GLU A 54 0.30 32.80 -10.27
CA GLU A 54 1.13 31.61 -10.27
C GLU A 54 0.13 30.45 -10.15
N GLU A 55 -0.24 29.87 -11.30
CA GLU A 55 -0.54 28.45 -11.35
C GLU A 55 0.68 27.80 -10.71
N GLU A 56 0.55 27.45 -9.43
CA GLU A 56 1.40 26.48 -8.77
C GLU A 56 1.34 25.25 -9.67
N GLU A 57 2.30 25.15 -10.58
CA GLU A 57 2.65 23.93 -11.28
C GLU A 57 3.11 23.01 -10.14
N GLU A 58 2.12 22.34 -9.52
CA GLU A 58 2.34 21.33 -8.50
C GLU A 58 3.42 20.43 -9.10
N GLU A 59 4.63 20.50 -8.54
CA GLU A 59 5.71 19.60 -8.89
C GLU A 59 5.15 18.21 -8.60
N GLU A 60 4.64 17.54 -9.64
CA GLU A 60 3.99 16.25 -9.58
C GLU A 60 5.09 15.22 -9.32
N GLY A 61 5.63 15.28 -8.10
CA GLY A 61 6.68 14.42 -7.61
C GLY A 61 6.13 13.00 -7.66
N GLU A 62 6.85 12.13 -8.36
CA GLU A 62 6.38 10.77 -8.62
C GLU A 62 5.99 10.10 -7.29
N CYS A 63 4.71 9.75 -7.16
CA CYS A 63 4.17 9.13 -5.96
C CYS A 63 5.05 7.94 -5.55
N GLY A 64 5.51 7.91 -4.28
CA GLY A 64 6.45 6.89 -3.80
C GLY A 64 5.92 5.46 -3.97
N PHE A 65 4.59 5.29 -3.94
CA PHE A 65 3.93 4.02 -4.25
C PHE A 65 4.05 3.66 -5.73
N CYS A 66 3.83 4.60 -6.65
CA CYS A 66 4.00 4.39 -8.09
C CYS A 66 5.43 4.01 -8.43
N LEU A 67 6.42 4.69 -7.83
CA LEU A 67 7.84 4.35 -7.96
C LEU A 67 8.13 2.92 -7.50
N PHE A 68 7.62 2.53 -6.34
CA PHE A 68 7.77 1.17 -5.81
C PHE A 68 7.13 0.14 -6.75
N MET A 69 5.89 0.37 -7.18
CA MET A 69 5.18 -0.55 -8.04
C MET A 69 5.86 -0.74 -9.40
N LYS A 70 6.36 0.35 -9.99
CA LYS A 70 7.12 0.37 -11.26
C LYS A 70 8.54 -0.20 -11.12
N GLY A 71 9.09 -0.27 -9.90
CA GLY A 71 10.41 -0.83 -9.61
C GLY A 71 10.45 -2.36 -9.50
N GLY A 72 9.31 -3.02 -9.38
CA GLY A 72 9.22 -4.47 -9.20
C GLY A 72 8.86 -5.27 -10.46
N GLY A 73 8.73 -6.59 -10.29
CA GLY A 73 8.42 -7.54 -11.37
C GLY A 73 7.05 -7.34 -12.03
N CYS A 74 6.16 -6.56 -11.41
CA CYS A 74 4.79 -6.32 -11.88
C CYS A 74 4.59 -4.95 -12.53
N ARG A 75 5.67 -4.25 -12.91
CA ARG A 75 5.64 -2.94 -13.57
C ARG A 75 4.60 -2.84 -14.70
N GLU A 76 4.63 -3.79 -15.65
CA GLU A 76 3.73 -3.75 -16.81
C GLU A 76 2.26 -3.95 -16.41
N SER A 77 2.00 -4.85 -15.45
CA SER A 77 0.65 -5.04 -14.90
C SER A 77 0.15 -3.80 -14.16
N PHE A 78 1.06 -3.08 -13.48
CA PHE A 78 0.74 -1.85 -12.77
C PHE A 78 0.42 -0.70 -13.74
N ILE A 79 1.22 -0.52 -14.79
CA ILE A 79 0.96 0.48 -15.84
C ILE A 79 -0.38 0.19 -16.54
N ALA A 80 -0.70 -1.09 -16.80
CA ALA A 80 -1.99 -1.47 -17.37
C ALA A 80 -3.17 -1.10 -16.45
N TRP A 81 -2.96 -1.21 -15.13
CA TRP A 81 -3.95 -0.80 -14.13
C TRP A 81 -4.10 0.73 -14.05
N GLU A 82 -2.99 1.49 -14.02
CA GLU A 82 -3.01 2.97 -14.09
C GLU A 82 -3.78 3.45 -15.33
N ASN A 83 -3.44 2.93 -16.51
CA ASN A 83 -4.14 3.27 -17.76
C ASN A 83 -5.64 2.95 -17.71
N CYS A 84 -6.03 1.87 -17.01
CA CYS A 84 -7.44 1.52 -16.85
C CYS A 84 -8.17 2.53 -15.97
N ILE A 85 -7.54 2.98 -14.88
CA ILE A 85 -8.08 4.01 -13.99
C ILE A 85 -8.24 5.32 -14.75
N GLU A 86 -7.20 5.77 -15.44
CA GLU A 86 -7.23 6.99 -16.24
C GLU A 86 -8.36 6.96 -17.29
N GLU A 87 -8.55 5.82 -17.96
CA GLU A 87 -9.66 5.63 -18.91
C GLU A 87 -11.02 5.72 -18.20
N ALA A 88 -11.18 5.03 -17.07
CA ALA A 88 -12.43 5.03 -16.30
C ALA A 88 -12.77 6.43 -15.77
N GLU A 89 -11.80 7.17 -15.25
CA GLU A 89 -11.97 8.55 -14.78
C GLU A 89 -12.37 9.48 -15.93
N LYS A 90 -11.65 9.40 -17.06
CA LYS A 90 -11.95 10.19 -18.26
C LYS A 90 -13.37 9.92 -18.78
N ASN A 91 -13.82 8.68 -18.73
CA ASN A 91 -15.13 8.26 -19.20
C ASN A 91 -16.23 8.35 -18.11
N LYS A 92 -15.87 8.70 -16.87
CA LYS A 92 -16.75 8.73 -15.68
C LYS A 92 -17.43 7.37 -15.43
N GLU A 93 -16.68 6.30 -15.61
CA GLU A 93 -17.09 4.93 -15.32
C GLU A 93 -16.74 4.53 -13.88
N ASP A 94 -17.43 3.53 -13.34
CA ASP A 94 -17.04 2.96 -12.05
C ASP A 94 -15.72 2.20 -12.20
N ILE A 95 -14.67 2.69 -11.54
CA ILE A 95 -13.31 2.13 -11.61
C ILE A 95 -13.28 0.68 -11.12
N VAL A 96 -14.03 0.37 -10.05
CA VAL A 96 -14.04 -0.96 -9.45
C VAL A 96 -14.61 -1.97 -10.45
N GLU A 97 -15.73 -1.64 -11.09
CA GLU A 97 -16.34 -2.49 -12.11
C GLU A 97 -15.51 -2.58 -13.39
N LYS A 98 -15.06 -1.43 -13.92
CA LYS A 98 -14.31 -1.36 -15.19
C LYS A 98 -12.94 -2.03 -15.10
N CYS A 99 -12.23 -1.82 -14.00
CA CYS A 99 -10.85 -2.27 -13.84
C CYS A 99 -10.71 -3.54 -13.00
N PHE A 100 -11.81 -4.16 -12.54
CA PHE A 100 -11.80 -5.37 -11.71
C PHE A 100 -10.83 -6.46 -12.22
N GLN A 101 -10.89 -6.76 -13.52
CA GLN A 101 -10.06 -7.80 -14.11
C GLN A 101 -8.57 -7.43 -14.11
N VAL A 102 -8.26 -6.15 -14.38
CA VAL A 102 -6.88 -5.64 -14.42
C VAL A 102 -6.31 -5.56 -13.00
N THR A 103 -7.10 -5.07 -12.04
CA THR A 103 -6.76 -5.09 -10.61
C THR A 103 -6.49 -6.52 -10.13
N GLY A 104 -7.34 -7.48 -10.51
CA GLY A 104 -7.13 -8.89 -10.19
C GLY A 104 -5.89 -9.50 -10.83
N ALA A 105 -5.52 -9.08 -12.05
CA ALA A 105 -4.29 -9.50 -12.70
C ALA A 105 -3.04 -8.91 -12.02
N LEU A 106 -3.10 -7.64 -11.61
CA LEU A 106 -2.06 -6.97 -10.85
C LEU A 106 -1.81 -7.66 -9.50
N LYS A 107 -2.88 -7.92 -8.74
CA LYS A 107 -2.79 -8.64 -7.46
C LYS A 107 -2.15 -10.02 -7.61
N LYS A 108 -2.59 -10.81 -8.60
CA LYS A 108 -1.99 -12.13 -8.88
C LYS A 108 -0.50 -12.04 -9.22
N CYS A 109 -0.10 -10.99 -9.96
CA CYS A 109 1.32 -10.75 -10.21
C CYS A 109 2.06 -10.46 -8.91
N MET A 110 1.54 -9.57 -8.07
CA MET A 110 2.17 -9.21 -6.79
C MET A 110 2.31 -10.43 -5.87
N GLU A 111 1.30 -11.28 -5.80
CA GLU A 111 1.33 -12.55 -5.05
C GLU A 111 2.41 -13.51 -5.58
N ALA A 112 2.62 -13.57 -6.91
CA ALA A 112 3.68 -14.37 -7.51
C ALA A 112 5.09 -13.79 -7.26
N HIS A 113 5.17 -12.49 -6.96
CA HIS A 113 6.39 -11.74 -6.64
C HIS A 113 6.37 -11.24 -5.18
N ALA A 114 5.85 -12.06 -4.28
CA ALA A 114 5.57 -11.66 -2.90
C ALA A 114 6.82 -11.25 -2.10
N ASP A 115 8.02 -11.68 -2.50
CA ASP A 115 9.28 -11.28 -1.87
C ASP A 115 9.54 -9.76 -2.02
N TYR A 116 9.20 -9.20 -3.18
CA TYR A 116 9.27 -7.76 -3.43
C TYR A 116 8.05 -7.03 -2.84
N TYR A 117 6.84 -7.53 -3.10
CA TYR A 117 5.58 -6.84 -2.77
C TYR A 117 5.03 -7.12 -1.36
N GLU A 118 5.79 -7.81 -0.50
CA GLU A 118 5.37 -8.23 0.86
C GLU A 118 4.73 -7.12 1.69
N PRO A 119 5.28 -5.89 1.75
CA PRO A 119 4.71 -4.83 2.60
C PRO A 119 3.29 -4.45 2.18
N ILE A 120 3.00 -4.45 0.88
CA ILE A 120 1.68 -4.14 0.35
C ILE A 120 0.72 -5.30 0.61
N LEU A 121 1.15 -6.53 0.30
CA LEU A 121 0.32 -7.73 0.49
C LEU A 121 -0.08 -7.93 1.96
N ARG A 122 0.82 -7.59 2.89
CA ARG A 122 0.50 -7.61 4.32
C ARG A 122 -0.55 -6.56 4.69
N ALA A 123 -0.41 -5.33 4.18
CA ALA A 123 -1.36 -4.25 4.43
C ALA A 123 -2.74 -4.58 3.85
N GLU A 124 -2.80 -5.13 2.62
CA GLU A 124 -4.05 -5.59 2.00
C GLU A 124 -4.75 -6.64 2.86
N LYS A 125 -4.01 -7.65 3.33
CA LYS A 125 -4.57 -8.71 4.17
C LYS A 125 -5.10 -8.16 5.50
N ALA A 126 -4.36 -7.25 6.13
CA ALA A 126 -4.80 -6.63 7.38
C ALA A 126 -6.08 -5.81 7.18
N ALA A 127 -6.19 -5.08 6.07
CA ALA A 127 -7.39 -4.32 5.71
C ALA A 127 -8.58 -5.24 5.43
N GLU A 128 -8.37 -6.37 4.74
CA GLU A 128 -9.42 -7.37 4.49
C GLU A 128 -9.94 -7.99 5.80
N GLU A 129 -9.05 -8.37 6.71
CA GLU A 129 -9.41 -8.91 8.03
C GLU A 129 -10.17 -7.89 8.88
N GLU A 130 -9.78 -6.60 8.82
CA GLU A 130 -10.49 -5.52 9.49
C GLU A 130 -11.90 -5.31 8.92
N ALA A 131 -12.03 -5.22 7.60
CA ALA A 131 -13.32 -5.06 6.94
C ALA A 131 -14.27 -6.23 7.27
N PHE A 132 -13.75 -7.47 7.26
CA PHE A 132 -14.52 -8.64 7.65
C PHE A 132 -15.03 -8.55 9.10
N ARG A 133 -14.16 -8.17 10.04
CA ARG A 133 -14.52 -8.00 11.45
C ARG A 133 -15.57 -6.90 11.65
N GLU A 134 -15.53 -5.83 10.87
CA GLU A 134 -16.56 -4.77 10.93
C GLU A 134 -17.90 -5.27 10.43
N LEU A 135 -17.93 -5.98 9.29
CA LEU A 135 -19.14 -6.60 8.77
C LEU A 135 -19.77 -7.58 9.76
N GLU A 136 -18.96 -8.37 10.48
CA GLU A 136 -19.45 -9.28 11.53
C GLU A 136 -20.09 -8.52 12.70
N LYS A 137 -19.47 -7.42 13.16
CA LYS A 137 -20.03 -6.58 14.22
C LYS A 137 -21.36 -5.96 13.79
N GLU A 138 -21.45 -5.46 12.56
CA GLU A 138 -22.70 -4.92 12.03
C GLU A 138 -23.79 -5.98 11.93
N ALA A 139 -23.45 -7.19 11.47
CA ALA A 139 -24.39 -8.30 11.39
C ALA A 139 -24.92 -8.69 12.78
N ALA A 140 -24.04 -8.78 13.78
CA ALA A 140 -24.42 -9.08 15.16
C ALA A 140 -25.30 -7.98 15.79
N ALA A 141 -25.01 -6.70 15.51
CA ALA A 141 -25.83 -5.59 15.98
C ALA A 141 -27.24 -5.60 15.35
N LYS A 142 -27.34 -5.87 14.04
CA LYS A 142 -28.61 -5.97 13.31
C LYS A 142 -29.48 -7.13 13.81
N ASP A 143 -28.87 -8.27 14.12
CA ASP A 143 -29.59 -9.42 14.71
C ASP A 143 -30.12 -9.13 16.12
N SER A 144 -29.36 -8.39 16.94
CA SER A 144 -29.78 -7.98 18.27
C SER A 144 -30.95 -6.96 18.26
N GLU A 145 -31.08 -6.13 17.22
CA GLU A 145 -32.16 -5.13 17.12
C GLU A 145 -33.50 -5.78 16.68
N LEU A 146 -33.45 -6.77 15.79
CA LEU A 146 -34.62 -7.51 15.32
C LEU A 146 -35.25 -8.39 16.42
N ASN A 147 -34.45 -8.89 17.37
CA ASN A 147 -34.92 -9.71 18.50
C ASN A 147 -35.48 -8.89 19.69
N ALA A 148 -35.47 -7.55 19.63
CA ALA A 148 -35.90 -6.67 20.72
C ALA A 148 -37.29 -6.01 20.51
N ALA A 149 -37.99 -6.27 19.41
CA ALA A 149 -39.35 -5.76 19.18
C ALA A 149 -40.40 -6.56 19.99
N PRO A 150 -41.19 -5.94 20.89
CA PRO A 150 -42.24 -6.66 21.61
C PRO A 150 -43.43 -6.96 20.67
N GLU A 151 -43.77 -8.24 20.52
CA GLU A 151 -45.05 -8.67 19.93
C GLU A 151 -46.21 -8.14 20.78
N ASN A 152 -46.88 -7.08 20.32
CA ASN A 152 -48.18 -6.65 20.85
C ASN A 152 -49.16 -6.33 19.72
N SER A 153 -49.89 -7.36 19.29
CA SER A 153 -51.15 -7.34 18.51
C SER A 153 -51.38 -8.78 18.04
N GLU A 154 -52.48 -9.49 18.27
CA GLU A 154 -53.85 -9.13 18.59
C GLU A 154 -54.51 -10.33 19.29
N GLN A 155 -55.14 -10.13 20.45
CA GLN A 155 -56.12 -11.08 20.96
C GLN A 155 -57.29 -10.34 21.60
N GLN A 156 -58.11 -9.71 20.75
CA GLN A 156 -59.51 -9.42 21.06
C GLN A 156 -60.37 -9.81 19.86
N GLY A 157 -60.96 -10.99 19.97
CA GLY A 157 -61.88 -11.54 18.99
C GLY A 157 -62.79 -12.59 19.61
N VAL A 158 -63.35 -12.34 20.79
CA VAL A 158 -64.47 -13.14 21.30
C VAL A 158 -65.77 -12.41 21.01
N SER A 159 -66.32 -12.79 19.86
CA SER A 159 -67.74 -12.95 19.53
C SER A 159 -68.72 -11.86 19.96
N ALA A 160 -69.03 -10.98 19.01
CA ALA A 160 -70.28 -10.26 18.98
C ALA A 160 -71.48 -11.24 18.99
N GLU A 161 -72.39 -10.90 19.88
CA GLU A 161 -73.74 -11.38 20.11
C GLU A 161 -74.54 -11.66 18.83
N LYS A 162 -75.24 -12.81 18.81
CA LYS A 162 -76.29 -13.07 17.84
C LYS A 162 -77.39 -13.94 18.48
N ARG A 163 -78.52 -13.28 18.76
CA ARG A 163 -79.92 -13.77 18.63
C ARG A 163 -80.37 -14.90 19.59
N ASP A 164 -81.60 -15.01 20.07
CA ASP A 164 -82.94 -14.45 19.78
C ASP A 164 -83.84 -14.76 21.02
N ALA A 165 -84.98 -14.05 21.14
CA ALA A 165 -86.17 -14.26 21.99
C ALA A 165 -86.37 -13.32 23.19
#